data_AF-A0A081PYK3-F1
#
_entry.id   AF-A0A081PYK3-F1
#
_cell.length_a   1.000
_cell.length_b   1.000
_cell.length_c   1.000
_cell.angle_alpha   90.00
_cell.angle_beta   90.00
_cell.angle_gamma   90.00
#
_symmetry.space_group_name_H-M   'P 1'
#
loop_
_entity.id
_entity.type
_entity.pdbx_description
1 polymer ?
#
loop_
_entity_poly.entity_id
_entity_poly.type
_entity_poly.pdbx_seq_one_letter_code
_entity_poly.pdbx_strand_id
1 'polypeptide(L)'
;MQVILPTEQVQEIQSMITNLLQNEISHFKEDLGLDSPYLNKGQTCKYLGISNNTLDGWIQKGLPVIKIGKTVRFNKNEIDKWLCRKAML
;
A
#
# COMPACT_ATOMS: atom_id res chain seq x y z
N MET A 1 -36.72 17.27 -30.04
CA MET A 1 -36.01 16.03 -30.41
C MET A 1 -35.27 15.56 -29.17
N GLN A 2 -35.65 14.43 -28.57
CA GLN A 2 -34.92 13.86 -27.43
C GLN A 2 -33.93 12.83 -27.99
N VAL A 3 -32.64 13.05 -27.73
CA VAL A 3 -31.60 12.07 -28.06
C VAL A 3 -31.64 11.01 -26.97
N ILE A 4 -32.26 9.87 -27.27
CA ILE A 4 -32.28 8.71 -26.39
C ILE A 4 -31.13 7.81 -26.83
N LEU A 5 -30.13 7.63 -25.95
CA LEU A 5 -29.06 6.70 -26.18
C LEU A 5 -29.62 5.26 -26.13
N PRO A 6 -29.36 4.42 -27.15
CA PRO A 6 -29.62 2.99 -27.10
C PRO A 6 -28.94 2.35 -25.89
N THR A 7 -29.59 1.38 -25.28
CA THR A 7 -29.10 0.64 -24.10
C THR A 7 -27.71 0.05 -24.31
N GLU A 8 -27.40 -0.39 -25.53
CA GLU A 8 -26.09 -0.95 -25.90
C GLU A 8 -24.98 0.10 -25.82
N GLN A 9 -25.23 1.34 -26.27
CA GLN A 9 -24.28 2.45 -26.14
C GLN A 9 -24.07 2.85 -24.68
N VAL A 10 -25.12 2.80 -23.86
CA VAL A 10 -25.02 3.06 -22.41
C VAL A 10 -24.15 2.00 -21.72
N GLN A 11 -24.33 0.73 -22.08
CA GLN A 11 -23.54 -0.38 -21.55
C GLN A 11 -22.07 -0.29 -21.97
N GLU A 12 -21.80 0.10 -23.21
CA GLU A 12 -20.44 0.28 -23.71
C GLU A 12 -19.72 1.42 -22.96
N ILE A 13 -20.40 2.56 -22.78
CA ILE A 13 -19.88 3.68 -22.00
C ILE A 13 -19.63 3.26 -20.54
N GLN A 14 -20.56 2.52 -19.92
CA GLN A 14 -20.37 2.02 -18.55
C GLN A 14 -19.16 1.11 -18.43
N SER A 15 -18.96 0.20 -19.39
CA SER A 15 -17.78 -0.68 -19.44
C SER A 15 -16.50 0.14 -19.57
N MET A 16 -16.47 1.11 -20.49
CA MET A 16 -15.32 1.98 -20.70
C MET A 16 -14.94 2.75 -19.43
N ILE A 17 -15.92 3.37 -18.76
CA ILE A 17 -15.71 4.11 -17.51
C ILE A 17 -15.22 3.17 -16.41
N THR A 18 -15.82 1.98 -16.28
CA THR A 18 -15.43 1.00 -15.25
C THR A 18 -13.99 0.55 -15.44
N ASN A 19 -13.59 0.25 -16.67
CA ASN A 19 -12.22 -0.15 -17.00
C ASN A 19 -11.22 0.97 -16.72
N LEU A 20 -11.57 2.22 -17.07
CA LEU A 20 -10.71 3.38 -16.82
C LEU A 20 -10.51 3.60 -15.32
N LEU A 21 -11.59 3.54 -14.53
CA LEU A 21 -11.51 3.64 -13.07
C LEU A 21 -10.69 2.50 -12.46
N GLN A 22 -10.88 1.26 -12.91
CA GLN A 22 -10.10 0.12 -12.42
C GLN A 22 -8.61 0.24 -12.75
N ASN A 23 -8.27 0.71 -13.94
CA ASN A 23 -6.89 0.93 -14.35
C ASN A 23 -6.23 2.01 -13.50
N GLU A 24 -6.89 3.15 -13.29
CA GLU A 24 -6.37 4.24 -12.45
C GLU A 24 -6.16 3.77 -11.00
N ILE A 25 -7.14 3.07 -10.40
CA ILE A 25 -7.00 2.53 -9.04
C ILE A 25 -5.83 1.55 -8.95
N SER A 26 -5.64 0.70 -9.96
CA SER A 26 -4.54 -0.27 -9.99
C SER A 26 -3.18 0.41 -10.12
N HIS A 27 -3.08 1.42 -11.00
CA HIS A 27 -1.88 2.23 -11.16
C HIS A 27 -1.53 2.95 -9.84
N PHE A 28 -2.52 3.55 -9.17
CA PHE A 28 -2.30 4.15 -7.86
C PHE A 28 -1.86 3.13 -6.81
N LYS A 29 -2.39 1.90 -6.82
CA LYS A 29 -1.96 0.84 -5.90
C LYS A 29 -0.49 0.45 -6.13
N GLU A 30 -0.06 0.34 -7.38
CA GLU A 30 1.35 0.05 -7.71
C GLU A 30 2.28 1.21 -7.32
N ASP A 31 1.92 2.45 -7.68
CA ASP A 31 2.71 3.65 -7.34
C ASP A 31 2.85 3.86 -5.84
N LEU A 32 1.77 3.59 -5.08
CA LEU A 32 1.78 3.64 -3.63
C LEU A 32 2.49 2.42 -2.99
N GLY A 33 2.79 1.39 -3.78
CA GLY A 33 3.39 0.14 -3.32
C GLY A 33 2.45 -0.67 -2.42
N LEU A 34 1.14 -0.56 -2.60
CA LEU A 34 0.14 -1.26 -1.79
C LEU A 34 0.22 -2.78 -1.98
N ASP A 35 0.50 -3.24 -3.20
CA ASP A 35 0.65 -4.68 -3.53
C ASP A 35 2.02 -5.25 -3.16
N SER A 36 3.02 -4.41 -2.89
CA SER A 36 4.31 -4.88 -2.37
C SER A 36 4.20 -5.23 -0.88
N PRO A 37 4.72 -6.39 -0.45
CA PRO A 37 4.86 -6.71 0.97
C PRO A 37 5.96 -5.88 1.63
N TYR A 38 6.79 -5.18 0.85
CA TYR A 38 7.94 -4.41 1.32
C TYR A 38 7.69 -2.90 1.31
N LEU A 39 7.82 -2.31 2.48
CA LEU A 39 7.71 -0.88 2.72
C LEU A 39 9.09 -0.23 2.79
N ASN A 40 9.21 1.01 2.34
CA ASN A 40 10.33 1.89 2.70
C ASN A 40 10.12 2.49 4.10
N LYS A 41 11.10 3.24 4.62
CA LYS A 41 11.03 3.84 5.97
C LYS A 41 9.80 4.75 6.15
N GLY A 42 9.53 5.64 5.18
CA GLY A 42 8.39 6.55 5.24
C GLY A 42 7.03 5.83 5.17
N GLN A 43 6.91 4.83 4.31
CA GLN A 43 5.72 3.97 4.24
C GLN A 43 5.52 3.18 5.54
N THR A 44 6.60 2.71 6.16
CA THR A 44 6.55 1.97 7.42
C THR A 44 6.03 2.86 8.56
N CYS A 45 6.50 4.11 8.64
CA CYS A 45 5.97 5.09 9.59
C CYS A 45 4.47 5.32 9.40
N LYS A 46 4.00 5.48 8.16
CA LYS A 46 2.58 5.64 7.83
C LYS A 46 1.77 4.38 8.19
N TYR A 47 2.28 3.21 7.85
CA TYR A 47 1.63 1.92 8.12
C TYR A 47 1.44 1.67 9.62
N LEU A 48 2.46 2.00 10.42
CA LEU A 48 2.44 1.83 11.88
C LEU A 48 1.78 2.99 12.63
N GLY A 49 1.53 4.12 11.97
CA GLY A 49 1.02 5.34 12.61
C GLY A 49 2.02 5.99 13.58
N ILE A 50 3.34 5.91 13.30
CA ILE A 50 4.40 6.41 14.20
C ILE A 50 5.36 7.39 13.52
N SER A 51 6.09 8.16 14.32
CA SER A 51 7.14 9.06 13.84
C SER A 51 8.40 8.31 13.39
N ASN A 52 9.24 8.94 12.57
CA ASN A 52 10.55 8.39 12.18
C ASN A 52 11.44 8.08 13.39
N ASN A 53 11.46 8.95 14.40
CA ASN A 53 12.27 8.76 15.61
C ASN A 53 11.79 7.53 16.40
N THR A 54 10.47 7.32 16.46
CA THR A 54 9.88 6.13 17.09
C THR A 54 10.29 4.86 16.34
N LEU A 55 10.21 4.88 15.00
CA LEU A 55 10.60 3.76 14.16
C LEU A 55 12.09 3.43 14.34
N ASP A 56 12.97 4.43 14.38
CA ASP A 56 14.40 4.23 14.64
C ASP A 56 14.65 3.59 16.02
N GLY A 57 13.91 4.03 17.05
CA GLY A 57 13.93 3.38 18.35
C GLY A 57 13.47 1.92 18.31
N TRP A 58 12.48 1.58 17.47
CA TRP A 58 12.03 0.19 17.31
C TRP A 58 13.04 -0.67 16.56
N ILE A 59 13.73 -0.11 15.55
CA ILE A 59 14.83 -0.78 14.86
C ILE A 59 15.95 -1.11 15.84
N GLN A 60 16.32 -0.18 16.72
CA GLN A 60 17.31 -0.44 17.80
C GLN A 60 16.84 -1.53 18.77
N LYS A 61 15.51 -1.64 18.99
CA LYS A 61 14.88 -2.69 19.81
C LYS A 61 14.67 -4.02 19.06
N GLY A 62 15.17 -4.15 17.84
CA GLY A 62 15.16 -5.39 17.07
C GLY A 62 13.96 -5.56 16.13
N LEU A 63 13.30 -4.47 15.70
CA LEU A 63 12.32 -4.54 14.61
C LEU A 63 12.99 -5.10 13.33
N PRO A 64 12.38 -6.10 12.64
CA PRO A 64 12.95 -6.68 11.44
C PRO A 64 13.19 -5.66 10.33
N VAL A 65 14.42 -5.64 9.80
CA VAL A 65 14.88 -4.72 8.76
C VAL A 65 15.64 -5.49 7.69
N ILE A 66 15.38 -5.15 6.44
CA ILE A 66 16.10 -5.68 5.28
C ILE A 66 16.97 -4.55 4.72
N LYS A 67 18.29 -4.73 4.75
CA LYS A 67 19.26 -3.78 4.20
C LYS A 67 19.88 -4.35 2.94
N ILE A 68 19.75 -3.62 1.82
CA ILE A 68 20.37 -3.96 0.53
C ILE A 68 21.14 -2.73 0.05
N GLY A 69 22.46 -2.77 0.17
CA GLY A 69 23.32 -1.61 -0.10
C GLY A 69 22.95 -0.41 0.77
N LYS A 70 22.53 0.69 0.14
CA LYS A 70 22.09 1.93 0.82
C LYS A 70 20.58 1.97 1.12
N THR A 71 19.82 0.98 0.64
CA THR A 71 18.36 0.97 0.78
C THR A 71 17.92 0.11 1.96
N VAL A 72 16.92 0.59 2.69
CA VAL A 72 16.26 -0.14 3.79
C VAL A 72 14.81 -0.42 3.42
N ARG A 73 14.39 -1.67 3.62
CA ARG A 73 13.03 -2.16 3.40
C ARG A 73 12.52 -2.90 4.63
N PHE A 74 11.21 -2.96 4.78
CA PHE A 74 10.51 -3.62 5.87
C PHE A 74 9.41 -4.51 5.31
N ASN A 75 9.36 -5.78 5.73
CA ASN A 75 8.27 -6.68 5.34
C ASN A 75 7.10 -6.53 6.32
N LYS A 76 5.90 -6.25 5.80
CA LYS A 76 4.67 -6.07 6.61
C LYS A 76 4.43 -7.24 7.58
N ASN A 77 4.52 -8.48 7.08
CA ASN A 77 4.26 -9.67 7.89
C ASN A 77 5.26 -9.84 9.04
N GLU A 78 6.53 -9.48 8.83
CA GLU A 78 7.56 -9.58 9.86
C GLU A 78 7.44 -8.48 10.92
N ILE A 79 7.00 -7.28 10.50
CA ILE A 79 6.62 -6.21 11.44
C ILE A 79 5.48 -6.68 12.34
N ASP A 80 4.41 -7.22 11.75
CA ASP A 80 3.23 -7.68 12.51
C ASP A 80 3.57 -8.81 13.49
N LYS A 81 4.36 -9.80 13.05
CA LYS A 81 4.87 -10.86 13.93
C LYS A 81 5.71 -10.31 15.08
N TRP A 82 6.52 -9.28 14.84
CA TRP A 82 7.30 -8.64 15.88
C TRP A 82 6.40 -7.91 16.89
N LEU A 83 5.38 -7.20 16.42
CA LEU A 83 4.39 -6.53 17.28
C LEU A 83 3.61 -7.53 18.13
N CYS A 84 3.10 -8.61 17.54
CA CYS A 84 2.40 -9.66 18.28
C CYS A 84 3.28 -10.26 19.39
N ARG A 85 4.55 -10.55 19.11
CA ARG A 85 5.49 -11.06 20.12
C ARG A 85 5.73 -10.08 21.25
N LYS A 86 5.74 -8.77 20.98
CA LYS A 86 5.89 -7.73 22.00
C LYS A 86 4.64 -7.51 22.83
N ALA A 87 3.45 -7.69 22.25
CA ALA A 87 2.18 -7.55 22.96
C ALA A 87 1.87 -8.74 23.91
N MET A 88 2.50 -9.89 23.70
CA MET A 88 2.36 -11.08 24.55
C MET A 88 3.32 -11.11 25.75
N LEU A 89 4.16 -10.08 25.93
CA LEU A 89 5.10 -9.91 27.03
C LEU A 89 4.64 -8.78 27.94
#